data_AF-A0A846ARH4-F1
#
_entry.id   AF-A0A846ARH4-F1
#
_cell.length_a   1.000
_cell.length_b   1.000
_cell.length_c   1.000
_cell.angle_alpha   90.00
_cell.angle_beta   90.00
_cell.angle_gamma   90.00
#
_symmetry.space_group_name_H-M   'P 1'
#
loop_
_entity.id
_entity.type
_entity.pdbx_description
1 polymer ?
#
loop_
_entity_poly.entity_id
_entity_poly.type
_entity_poly.pdbx_seq_one_letter_code
_entity_poly.pdbx_strand_id
1 'polypeptide(L)'
;EFPVYEKTKIQRFRGKYFQDLEIKDKQEFWKYQFAIKYLPSADEDVIGNIFDRINRNVIKLTPQELRHAKFSGDFITLAEDLCTWMFDFLGKKSKNFPNLNSTSKKQMKDIEMVAQLLLLLEEDAKSYSPDYLDKAFTERDSEWEEKDEIENEFRNTIESIGKILDLSKEVNLAKSRLKNQADFYSLFGAVAELSREGTLKIDKNTGSKIYEFLEVVQNKELHSKSKYELDNYQKKALDYYKAVKYSFTDVGPRKIRIGIVKSLLKGDIHSEQSYNV
;
A
#
# COMPACT_ATOMS: atom_id res chain seq x y z
N GLU A 1 -8.20 -8.82 33.91
CA GLU A 1 -8.10 -10.22 33.44
C GLU A 1 -8.75 -10.34 32.08
N PHE A 2 -8.27 -11.24 31.23
CA PHE A 2 -8.84 -11.48 29.90
C PHE A 2 -9.53 -12.84 29.86
N PRO A 3 -10.75 -12.94 29.32
CA PRO A 3 -11.43 -14.23 29.16
C PRO A 3 -10.77 -15.04 28.04
N VAL A 4 -10.92 -16.36 28.10
CA VAL A 4 -10.44 -17.24 27.04
C VAL A 4 -11.22 -16.97 25.75
N TYR A 5 -10.49 -16.78 24.65
CA TYR A 5 -11.03 -16.38 23.36
C TYR A 5 -12.18 -17.26 22.85
N GLU A 6 -13.26 -16.65 22.38
CA GLU A 6 -14.49 -17.31 21.91
C GLU A 6 -14.30 -18.34 20.80
N LYS A 7 -13.21 -18.24 20.03
CA LYS A 7 -12.89 -19.21 18.96
C LYS A 7 -11.87 -20.26 19.40
N THR A 8 -11.60 -20.41 20.70
CA THR A 8 -10.70 -21.46 21.18
C THR A 8 -11.21 -22.85 20.79
N LYS A 9 -10.30 -23.80 20.55
CA LYS A 9 -10.65 -25.18 20.19
C LYS A 9 -11.39 -25.89 21.32
N ILE A 10 -11.08 -25.55 22.58
CA ILE A 10 -11.71 -26.17 23.76
C ILE A 10 -12.98 -25.39 24.11
N GLN A 11 -14.12 -25.87 23.62
CA GLN A 11 -15.40 -25.17 23.72
C GLN A 11 -15.79 -24.80 25.16
N ARG A 12 -15.51 -25.67 26.14
CA ARG A 12 -15.84 -25.44 27.56
C ARG A 12 -15.12 -24.26 28.21
N PHE A 13 -14.08 -23.72 27.58
CA PHE A 13 -13.31 -22.58 28.09
C PHE A 13 -13.72 -21.25 27.49
N ARG A 14 -14.42 -21.23 26.35
CA ARG A 14 -14.79 -19.99 25.66
C ARG A 14 -15.53 -19.04 26.59
N GLY A 15 -15.08 -17.78 26.65
CA GLY A 15 -15.68 -16.73 27.45
C GLY A 15 -15.43 -16.82 28.96
N LYS A 16 -14.83 -17.91 29.46
CA LYS A 16 -14.50 -18.08 30.89
C LYS A 16 -13.23 -17.31 31.25
N TYR A 17 -13.20 -16.77 32.46
CA TYR A 17 -11.98 -16.25 33.06
C TYR A 17 -11.18 -17.38 33.71
N PHE A 18 -9.89 -17.15 33.94
CA PHE A 18 -9.03 -18.16 34.58
C PHE A 18 -9.59 -18.63 35.92
N GLN A 19 -10.15 -17.70 36.70
CA GLN A 19 -10.81 -17.98 37.96
C GLN A 19 -12.03 -18.91 37.83
N ASP A 20 -12.71 -18.93 36.68
CA ASP A 20 -13.89 -19.77 36.41
C ASP A 20 -13.52 -21.18 35.92
N LEU A 21 -12.23 -21.49 35.76
CA LEU A 21 -11.77 -22.81 35.34
C LEU A 21 -11.78 -23.81 36.50
N GLU A 22 -12.07 -25.07 36.18
CA GLU A 22 -11.99 -26.17 37.14
C GLU A 22 -10.56 -26.32 37.67
N ILE A 23 -10.44 -26.82 38.90
CA ILE A 23 -9.14 -26.98 39.58
C ILE A 23 -8.18 -27.85 38.73
N LYS A 24 -8.70 -28.89 38.07
CA LYS A 24 -7.91 -29.76 37.19
C LYS A 24 -7.32 -29.00 36.00
N ASP A 25 -8.14 -28.18 35.33
CA ASP A 25 -7.70 -27.40 34.17
C ASP A 25 -6.70 -26.30 34.56
N LYS A 26 -6.89 -25.67 35.73
CA LYS A 26 -5.91 -24.74 36.31
C LYS A 26 -4.58 -25.43 36.57
N GLN A 27 -4.59 -26.63 37.14
CA GLN A 27 -3.39 -27.41 37.40
C GLN A 27 -2.66 -27.81 36.11
N GLU A 28 -3.39 -28.19 35.06
CA GLU A 28 -2.78 -28.45 33.74
C GLU A 28 -2.16 -27.19 33.13
N PHE A 29 -2.84 -26.05 33.23
CA PHE A 29 -2.30 -24.77 32.77
C PHE A 29 -0.98 -24.42 33.48
N TRP A 30 -0.92 -24.57 34.82
CA TRP A 30 0.31 -24.32 35.59
C TRP A 30 1.44 -25.31 35.29
N LYS A 31 1.11 -26.54 34.88
CA LYS A 31 2.10 -27.56 34.48
C LYS A 31 2.63 -27.35 33.06
N TYR A 32 2.05 -26.43 32.29
CA TYR A 32 2.52 -26.16 30.94
C TYR A 32 3.95 -25.62 30.97
N GLN A 33 4.87 -26.41 30.44
CA GLN A 33 6.28 -26.02 30.33
C GLN A 33 6.50 -25.34 28.99
N PHE A 34 6.93 -24.08 29.04
CA PHE A 34 7.44 -23.41 27.85
C PHE A 34 8.77 -24.06 27.45
N ALA A 35 8.83 -24.63 26.25
CA ALA A 35 10.09 -25.04 25.65
C ALA A 35 10.84 -23.79 25.19
N ILE A 36 11.60 -23.18 26.10
CA ILE A 36 12.50 -22.08 25.77
C ILE A 36 13.76 -22.69 25.17
N LYS A 37 14.03 -22.41 23.90
CA LYS A 37 15.29 -22.74 23.24
C LYS A 37 16.14 -21.48 23.17
N TYR A 38 17.29 -21.53 23.81
CA TYR A 38 18.31 -20.49 23.69
C TYR A 38 19.14 -20.77 22.45
N LEU A 39 19.28 -19.75 21.60
CA LEU A 39 20.19 -19.82 20.46
C LEU A 39 21.61 -19.48 20.96
N PRO A 40 22.60 -20.37 20.74
CA PRO A 40 23.94 -20.16 21.27
C PRO A 40 24.78 -19.17 20.44
N SER A 41 24.23 -18.64 19.34
CA SER A 41 24.96 -17.79 18.40
C SER A 41 24.32 -16.40 18.27
N ALA A 42 25.16 -15.37 18.23
CA ALA A 42 24.80 -14.00 17.84
C ALA A 42 25.02 -13.74 16.33
N ASP A 43 25.40 -14.78 15.57
CA ASP A 43 25.60 -14.72 14.13
C ASP A 43 24.24 -14.60 13.41
N GLU A 44 24.04 -13.47 12.73
CA GLU A 44 22.80 -13.14 12.01
C GLU A 44 22.46 -14.16 10.92
N ASP A 45 23.45 -14.76 10.24
CA ASP A 45 23.21 -15.76 9.20
C ASP A 45 22.66 -17.05 9.80
N VAL A 46 23.18 -17.45 10.96
CA VAL A 46 22.70 -18.64 11.69
C VAL A 46 21.30 -18.40 12.25
N ILE A 47 21.06 -17.20 12.78
CA ILE A 47 19.75 -16.78 13.29
C ILE A 47 18.71 -16.79 12.15
N GLY A 48 19.03 -16.20 11.00
CA GLY A 48 18.18 -16.18 9.81
C GLY A 48 17.81 -17.59 9.33
N ASN A 49 18.79 -18.49 9.25
CA ASN A 49 18.56 -19.90 8.86
C ASN A 49 17.65 -20.66 9.83
N ILE A 50 17.73 -20.36 11.13
CA ILE A 50 16.86 -20.97 12.15
C ILE A 50 15.44 -20.44 12.04
N PHE A 51 15.26 -19.13 11.86
CA PHE A 51 13.95 -18.53 11.60
C PHE A 51 13.31 -19.12 10.35
N ASP A 52 14.07 -19.24 9.26
CA ASP A 52 13.62 -19.89 8.02
C ASP A 52 13.15 -21.33 8.26
N ARG A 53 13.86 -22.10 9.10
CA ARG A 53 13.49 -23.49 9.41
C ARG A 53 12.25 -23.59 10.30
N ILE A 54 12.03 -22.64 11.21
CA ILE A 54 10.82 -22.55 12.04
C ILE A 54 9.61 -22.18 11.16
N ASN A 55 9.78 -21.20 10.26
CA ASN A 55 8.77 -20.73 9.32
C ASN A 55 8.42 -21.76 8.23
N ARG A 56 9.24 -22.82 8.06
CA ARG A 56 8.87 -23.96 7.21
C ARG A 56 7.83 -24.88 7.88
N ASN A 57 7.69 -24.86 9.21
CA ASN A 57 6.76 -25.71 9.98
C ASN A 57 5.54 -24.95 10.55
N VAL A 58 5.56 -23.61 10.51
CA VAL A 58 4.47 -22.71 10.90
C VAL A 58 4.32 -21.71 9.77
N ILE A 59 3.09 -21.49 9.27
CA ILE A 59 2.68 -20.58 8.18
C ILE A 59 3.86 -19.83 7.52
N LYS A 60 4.20 -20.19 6.27
CA LYS A 60 5.27 -19.55 5.50
C LYS A 60 5.12 -18.03 5.54
N LEU A 61 6.19 -17.34 5.95
CA LEU A 61 6.29 -15.89 5.84
C LEU A 61 6.16 -15.46 4.38
N THR A 62 5.54 -14.31 4.19
CA THR A 62 5.51 -13.63 2.90
C THR A 62 6.90 -13.06 2.57
N PRO A 63 7.20 -12.79 1.29
CA PRO A 63 8.47 -12.17 0.90
C PRO A 63 8.80 -10.90 1.70
N GLN A 64 7.80 -10.04 1.95
CA GLN A 64 8.03 -8.82 2.73
C GLN A 64 8.36 -9.11 4.20
N GLU A 65 7.71 -10.09 4.83
CA GLU A 65 8.04 -10.49 6.21
C GLU A 65 9.47 -11.06 6.29
N LEU A 66 9.94 -11.74 5.24
CA LEU A 66 11.33 -12.18 5.14
C LEU A 66 12.30 -11.00 4.97
N ARG A 67 11.95 -9.98 4.17
CA ARG A 67 12.78 -8.76 4.03
C ARG A 67 12.94 -8.05 5.35
N HIS A 68 11.84 -7.83 6.08
CA HIS A 68 11.90 -7.20 7.40
C HIS A 68 12.76 -8.00 8.38
N ALA A 69 12.73 -9.34 8.32
CA ALA A 69 13.58 -10.16 9.18
C ALA A 69 15.07 -10.17 8.77
N LYS A 70 15.36 -9.92 7.49
CA LYS A 70 16.72 -10.01 6.91
C LYS A 70 17.47 -8.68 6.94
N PHE A 71 16.77 -7.57 6.72
CA PHE A 71 17.37 -6.24 6.53
C PHE A 71 17.13 -5.36 7.75
N SER A 72 18.12 -4.54 8.09
CA SER A 72 18.04 -3.55 9.17
C SER A 72 18.65 -2.20 8.80
N GLY A 73 18.99 -2.03 7.52
CA GLY A 73 19.65 -0.86 6.99
C GLY A 73 18.75 0.31 6.61
N ASP A 74 19.28 1.21 5.79
CA ASP A 74 18.66 2.50 5.49
C ASP A 74 17.31 2.37 4.81
N PHE A 75 17.19 1.48 3.82
CA PHE A 75 15.99 1.39 3.00
C PHE A 75 14.77 0.85 3.74
N ILE A 76 14.91 -0.25 4.50
CA ILE A 76 13.80 -0.82 5.29
C ILE A 76 13.37 0.14 6.39
N THR A 77 14.33 0.76 7.08
CA THR A 77 14.07 1.71 8.17
C THR A 77 13.29 2.91 7.66
N LEU A 78 13.74 3.53 6.56
CA LEU A 78 13.04 4.67 5.99
C LEU A 78 11.65 4.29 5.43
N ALA A 79 11.50 3.12 4.83
CA ALA A 79 10.20 2.65 4.36
C ALA A 79 9.19 2.46 5.51
N GLU A 80 9.65 1.98 6.68
CA GLU A 80 8.82 1.82 7.89
C GLU A 80 8.43 3.16 8.50
N ASP A 81 9.38 4.09 8.60
CA ASP A 81 9.17 5.43 9.12
C ASP A 81 8.19 6.21 8.24
N LEU A 82 8.40 6.20 6.92
CA LEU A 82 7.51 6.85 5.97
C LEU A 82 6.14 6.19 5.89
N CYS A 83 6.06 4.87 6.07
CA CYS A 83 4.78 4.17 6.17
C CYS A 83 3.99 4.69 7.37
N THR A 84 4.60 4.71 8.55
CA THR A 84 3.97 5.24 9.77
C THR A 84 3.52 6.68 9.58
N TRP A 85 4.44 7.55 9.13
CA TRP A 85 4.16 8.97 8.91
C TRP A 85 3.04 9.20 7.87
N MET A 86 3.08 8.51 6.72
CA MET A 86 2.10 8.67 5.64
C MET A 86 0.70 8.30 6.13
N PHE A 87 0.55 7.15 6.81
CA PHE A 87 -0.74 6.70 7.31
C PHE A 87 -1.30 7.61 8.41
N ASP A 88 -0.44 8.17 9.26
CA ASP A 88 -0.85 9.16 10.26
C ASP A 88 -1.26 10.48 9.62
N PHE A 89 -0.47 10.98 8.65
CA PHE A 89 -0.74 12.23 7.96
C PHE A 89 -2.04 12.17 7.14
N LEU A 90 -2.19 11.14 6.30
CA LEU A 90 -3.38 10.94 5.49
C LEU A 90 -4.59 10.49 6.34
N GLY A 91 -4.35 9.77 7.44
CA GLY A 91 -5.37 9.32 8.38
C GLY A 91 -6.11 10.46 9.08
N LYS A 92 -5.43 11.61 9.31
CA LYS A 92 -6.05 12.85 9.80
C LYS A 92 -7.08 13.43 8.81
N LYS A 93 -6.94 13.13 7.52
CA LYS A 93 -7.81 13.62 6.44
C LYS A 93 -8.93 12.62 6.15
N SER A 94 -8.59 11.34 6.04
CA SER A 94 -9.54 10.25 5.87
C SER A 94 -9.03 8.97 6.50
N LYS A 95 -9.83 8.36 7.38
CA LYS A 95 -9.49 7.08 8.01
C LYS A 95 -9.26 6.00 6.97
N ASN A 96 -8.20 5.20 7.16
CA ASN A 96 -7.86 4.03 6.35
C ASN A 96 -7.69 4.36 4.84
N PHE A 97 -7.00 5.47 4.54
CA PHE A 97 -6.60 5.86 3.19
C PHE A 97 -5.06 5.96 3.10
N PRO A 98 -4.42 5.31 2.11
CA PRO A 98 -4.98 4.27 1.23
C PRO A 98 -5.49 3.06 2.03
N ASN A 99 -6.40 2.26 1.46
CA ASN A 99 -7.04 1.16 2.18
C ASN A 99 -6.18 -0.11 2.10
N LEU A 100 -5.78 -0.62 3.26
CA LEU A 100 -5.21 -1.94 3.44
C LEU A 100 -5.92 -2.67 4.58
N ASN A 101 -6.33 -3.91 4.33
CA ASN A 101 -6.98 -4.73 5.35
C ASN A 101 -5.97 -5.15 6.43
N SER A 102 -6.48 -5.50 7.62
CA SER A 102 -5.65 -5.86 8.78
C SER A 102 -4.69 -7.02 8.52
N THR A 103 -5.08 -7.99 7.69
CA THR A 103 -4.22 -9.13 7.35
C THR A 103 -3.04 -8.69 6.50
N SER A 104 -3.28 -7.83 5.51
CA SER A 104 -2.22 -7.27 4.65
C SER A 104 -1.25 -6.39 5.44
N LYS A 105 -1.74 -5.60 6.41
CA LYS A 105 -0.86 -4.83 7.32
C LYS A 105 0.00 -5.73 8.22
N LYS A 106 -0.58 -6.82 8.74
CA LYS A 106 0.20 -7.82 9.51
C LYS A 106 1.31 -8.47 8.68
N GLN A 107 1.07 -8.64 7.38
CA GLN A 107 2.06 -9.11 6.41
C GLN A 107 2.93 -7.99 5.84
N MET A 108 2.91 -6.80 6.46
CA MET A 108 3.76 -5.66 6.11
C MET A 108 3.58 -5.15 4.67
N LYS A 109 2.43 -5.42 4.04
CA LYS A 109 2.16 -4.97 2.66
C LYS A 109 2.03 -3.45 2.51
N ASP A 110 1.76 -2.76 3.61
CA ASP A 110 1.84 -1.31 3.72
C ASP A 110 3.28 -0.83 3.58
N ILE A 111 4.23 -1.46 4.28
CA ILE A 111 5.67 -1.19 4.13
C ILE A 111 6.14 -1.55 2.72
N GLU A 112 5.74 -2.71 2.19
CA GLU A 112 6.07 -3.09 0.79
C GLU A 112 5.53 -2.06 -0.22
N MET A 113 4.30 -1.56 -0.01
CA MET A 113 3.73 -0.52 -0.86
C MET A 113 4.54 0.76 -0.81
N VAL A 114 4.97 1.21 0.38
CA VAL A 114 5.82 2.40 0.53
C VAL A 114 7.18 2.20 -0.13
N ALA A 115 7.81 1.03 0.05
CA ALA A 115 9.04 0.69 -0.65
C ALA A 115 8.88 0.78 -2.19
N GLN A 116 7.76 0.31 -2.74
CA GLN A 116 7.47 0.46 -4.18
C GLN A 116 7.26 1.92 -4.61
N LEU A 117 6.76 2.79 -3.73
CA LEU A 117 6.63 4.22 -4.02
C LEU A 117 7.99 4.93 -3.99
N LEU A 118 8.88 4.55 -3.06
CA LEU A 118 10.26 5.05 -3.02
C LEU A 118 11.01 4.66 -4.30
N LEU A 119 10.91 3.40 -4.72
CA LEU A 119 11.51 2.93 -5.98
C LEU A 119 10.88 3.58 -7.22
N LEU A 120 9.60 3.97 -7.16
CA LEU A 120 8.96 4.72 -8.24
C LEU A 120 9.57 6.12 -8.37
N LEU A 121 9.91 6.78 -7.25
CA LEU A 121 10.59 8.07 -7.30
C LEU A 121 12.01 7.90 -7.85
N GLU A 122 12.77 6.96 -7.32
CA GLU A 122 14.19 6.78 -7.66
C GLU A 122 14.39 6.28 -9.10
N GLU A 123 13.56 5.36 -9.59
CA GLU A 123 13.85 4.62 -10.82
C GLU A 123 12.74 4.64 -11.88
N ASP A 124 11.73 5.49 -11.69
CA ASP A 124 10.45 5.49 -12.41
C ASP A 124 9.64 4.18 -12.28
N ALA A 125 8.49 4.12 -12.95
CA ALA A 125 7.61 2.96 -12.89
C ALA A 125 8.27 1.69 -13.45
N LYS A 126 8.52 0.71 -12.58
CA LYS A 126 9.00 -0.64 -12.92
C LYS A 126 7.98 -1.73 -12.56
N SER A 127 8.30 -3.00 -12.84
CA SER A 127 7.60 -4.16 -12.28
C SER A 127 8.42 -4.63 -11.09
N TYR A 128 7.79 -4.73 -9.93
CA TYR A 128 8.45 -5.10 -8.68
C TYR A 128 8.13 -6.56 -8.36
N SER A 129 8.84 -7.49 -9.02
CA SER A 129 8.81 -8.89 -8.63
C SER A 129 9.42 -9.05 -7.21
N PRO A 130 9.12 -10.15 -6.50
CA PRO A 130 9.77 -10.43 -5.22
C PRO A 130 11.30 -10.36 -5.30
N ASP A 131 11.91 -10.98 -6.31
CA ASP A 131 13.35 -10.97 -6.53
C ASP A 131 13.90 -9.55 -6.79
N TYR A 132 13.13 -8.71 -7.50
CA TYR A 132 13.52 -7.32 -7.73
C TYR A 132 13.55 -6.53 -6.43
N LEU A 133 12.51 -6.67 -5.60
CA LEU A 133 12.46 -6.01 -4.31
C LEU A 133 13.58 -6.51 -3.40
N ASP A 134 13.83 -7.82 -3.35
CA ASP A 134 14.93 -8.37 -2.54
C ASP A 134 16.29 -7.79 -2.94
N LYS A 135 16.52 -7.62 -4.24
CA LYS A 135 17.69 -6.94 -4.78
C LYS A 135 17.72 -5.47 -4.37
N ALA A 136 16.62 -4.74 -4.56
CA ALA A 136 16.55 -3.31 -4.25
C ALA A 136 16.80 -3.01 -2.77
N PHE A 137 16.30 -3.86 -1.86
CA PHE A 137 16.58 -3.78 -0.43
C PHE A 137 18.06 -4.07 -0.13
N THR A 138 18.63 -5.10 -0.76
CA THR A 138 20.06 -5.45 -0.55
C THR A 138 20.99 -4.32 -1.00
N GLU A 139 20.72 -3.72 -2.16
CA GLU A 139 21.55 -2.66 -2.73
C GLU A 139 21.55 -1.36 -1.92
N ARG A 140 20.57 -1.17 -1.04
CA ARG A 140 20.36 0.05 -0.24
C ARG A 140 20.39 -0.21 1.27
N ASP A 141 20.88 -1.37 1.68
CA ASP A 141 20.90 -1.76 3.10
C ASP A 141 22.01 -0.98 3.84
N SER A 142 23.23 -1.00 3.32
CA SER A 142 24.36 -0.34 3.99
C SER A 142 24.50 1.15 3.66
N GLU A 143 24.22 1.55 2.42
CA GLU A 143 24.34 2.93 1.95
C GLU A 143 23.29 3.19 0.88
N TRP A 144 22.63 4.35 0.97
CA TRP A 144 21.70 4.82 -0.05
C TRP A 144 21.90 6.32 -0.27
N GLU A 145 22.70 6.65 -1.29
CA GLU A 145 23.15 8.03 -1.57
C GLU A 145 21.99 9.01 -1.77
N GLU A 146 20.93 8.58 -2.46
CA GLU A 146 19.77 9.42 -2.79
C GLU A 146 18.70 9.45 -1.67
N LYS A 147 18.96 8.84 -0.50
CA LYS A 147 17.99 8.67 0.59
C LYS A 147 17.25 9.96 0.97
N ASP A 148 17.99 11.03 1.25
CA ASP A 148 17.43 12.30 1.71
C ASP A 148 16.60 12.99 0.62
N GLU A 149 17.05 12.92 -0.64
CA GLU A 149 16.33 13.51 -1.78
C GLU A 149 15.00 12.79 -2.01
N ILE A 150 15.03 11.46 -2.02
CA ILE A 150 13.85 10.61 -2.21
C ILE A 150 12.89 10.72 -1.02
N GLU A 151 13.38 10.81 0.21
CA GLU A 151 12.54 11.05 1.39
C GLU A 151 11.78 12.38 1.27
N ASN A 152 12.49 13.46 0.94
CA ASN A 152 11.90 14.78 0.80
C ASN A 152 10.84 14.81 -0.32
N GLU A 153 11.15 14.20 -1.46
CA GLU A 153 10.20 14.11 -2.56
C GLU A 153 8.96 13.29 -2.20
N PHE A 154 9.13 12.16 -1.49
CA PHE A 154 8.03 11.36 -1.00
C PHE A 154 7.09 12.18 -0.10
N ARG A 155 7.66 12.89 0.88
CA ARG A 155 6.89 13.74 1.81
C ARG A 155 6.12 14.83 1.05
N ASN A 156 6.79 15.55 0.16
CA ASN A 156 6.17 16.60 -0.67
C ASN A 156 5.02 16.06 -1.55
N THR A 157 5.19 14.86 -2.11
CA THR A 157 4.17 14.19 -2.92
C THR A 157 2.94 13.82 -2.07
N ILE A 158 3.15 13.25 -0.88
CA ILE A 158 2.06 12.89 0.04
C ILE A 158 1.34 14.13 0.58
N GLU A 159 2.07 15.21 0.87
CA GLU A 159 1.48 16.49 1.27
C GLU A 159 0.62 17.10 0.15
N SER A 160 1.08 17.00 -1.10
CA SER A 160 0.32 17.42 -2.28
C SER A 160 -0.97 16.61 -2.46
N ILE A 161 -0.90 15.28 -2.29
CA ILE A 161 -2.10 14.42 -2.24
C ILE A 161 -3.01 14.84 -1.09
N GLY A 162 -2.44 15.14 0.08
CA GLY A 162 -3.14 15.66 1.24
C GLY A 162 -3.90 16.96 0.95
N LYS A 163 -3.29 17.88 0.22
CA LYS A 163 -3.91 19.14 -0.23
C LYS A 163 -5.05 18.89 -1.21
N ILE A 164 -4.89 17.94 -2.15
CA ILE A 164 -5.99 17.52 -3.03
C ILE A 164 -7.18 17.04 -2.18
N LEU A 165 -6.94 16.17 -1.20
CA LEU A 165 -8.02 15.68 -0.32
C LEU A 165 -8.70 16.80 0.48
N ASP A 166 -7.93 17.73 1.05
CA ASP A 166 -8.47 18.83 1.86
C ASP A 166 -9.33 19.81 1.04
N LEU A 167 -8.98 20.04 -0.22
CA LEU A 167 -9.71 20.93 -1.12
C LEU A 167 -10.96 20.27 -1.73
N SER A 168 -11.06 18.94 -1.63
CA SER A 168 -12.09 18.16 -2.30
C SER A 168 -13.19 17.70 -1.35
N LYS A 169 -13.45 18.40 -0.24
CA LYS A 169 -14.42 17.97 0.79
C LYS A 169 -15.84 17.77 0.28
N GLU A 170 -16.20 18.42 -0.81
CA GLU A 170 -17.50 18.29 -1.47
C GLU A 170 -17.68 16.89 -2.10
N VAL A 171 -16.58 16.28 -2.55
CA VAL A 171 -16.56 14.92 -3.08
C VAL A 171 -15.88 13.99 -2.08
N ASN A 172 -16.47 12.82 -1.81
CA ASN A 172 -15.86 11.86 -0.88
C ASN A 172 -14.69 11.09 -1.56
N LEU A 173 -13.69 11.80 -2.08
CA LEU A 173 -12.63 11.27 -2.94
C LEU A 173 -11.84 10.14 -2.25
N ALA A 174 -11.47 10.31 -0.98
CA ALA A 174 -10.76 9.27 -0.22
C ALA A 174 -11.62 8.01 0.04
N LYS A 175 -12.94 8.09 -0.10
CA LYS A 175 -13.84 6.93 0.04
C LYS A 175 -14.16 6.25 -1.29
N SER A 176 -13.87 6.90 -2.42
CA SER A 176 -14.01 6.34 -3.77
C SER A 176 -13.01 5.19 -3.98
N ARG A 177 -12.95 4.66 -5.21
CA ARG A 177 -11.93 3.67 -5.57
C ARG A 177 -10.49 4.17 -5.44
N LEU A 178 -10.25 5.48 -5.27
CA LEU A 178 -8.90 6.02 -5.11
C LEU A 178 -8.15 5.38 -3.93
N LYS A 179 -8.87 4.92 -2.90
CA LYS A 179 -8.27 4.20 -1.76
C LYS A 179 -7.60 2.88 -2.13
N ASN A 180 -7.87 2.32 -3.31
CA ASN A 180 -7.26 1.08 -3.75
C ASN A 180 -5.80 1.31 -4.12
N GLN A 181 -4.93 0.34 -3.81
CA GLN A 181 -3.48 0.44 -4.00
C GLN A 181 -3.07 0.84 -5.42
N ALA A 182 -3.69 0.25 -6.46
CA ALA A 182 -3.36 0.57 -7.86
C ALA A 182 -3.70 2.02 -8.23
N ASP A 183 -4.80 2.56 -7.69
CA ASP A 183 -5.27 3.91 -7.95
C ASP A 183 -4.45 4.94 -7.17
N PHE A 184 -4.18 4.67 -5.90
CA PHE A 184 -3.29 5.47 -5.07
C PHE A 184 -1.88 5.57 -5.67
N TYR A 185 -1.30 4.44 -6.10
CA TYR A 185 0.00 4.41 -6.76
C TYR A 185 0.03 5.28 -8.03
N SER A 186 -1.05 5.25 -8.82
CA SER A 186 -1.12 6.03 -10.07
C SER A 186 -1.26 7.52 -9.81
N LEU A 187 -2.02 7.91 -8.77
CA LEU A 187 -2.09 9.29 -8.31
C LEU A 187 -0.74 9.78 -7.77
N PHE A 188 -0.08 8.97 -6.95
CA PHE A 188 1.24 9.29 -6.40
C PHE A 188 2.25 9.57 -7.51
N GLY A 189 2.40 8.65 -8.48
CA GLY A 189 3.33 8.83 -9.59
C GLY A 189 3.01 10.07 -10.44
N ALA A 190 1.73 10.32 -10.72
CA ALA A 190 1.33 11.50 -11.50
C ALA A 190 1.62 12.81 -10.75
N VAL A 191 1.36 12.87 -9.44
CA VAL A 191 1.66 14.04 -8.61
C VAL A 191 3.16 14.27 -8.52
N ALA A 192 3.96 13.23 -8.29
CA ALA A 192 5.41 13.31 -8.25
C ALA A 192 5.99 13.83 -9.57
N GLU A 193 5.62 13.22 -10.70
CA GLU A 193 6.09 13.66 -12.04
C GLU A 193 5.71 15.12 -12.33
N LEU A 194 4.48 15.53 -12.02
CA LEU A 194 4.05 16.92 -12.23
C LEU A 194 4.76 17.91 -11.31
N SER A 195 5.11 17.47 -10.09
CA SER A 195 5.88 18.26 -9.15
C SER A 195 7.30 18.46 -9.66
N ARG A 196 7.97 17.41 -10.14
CA ARG A 196 9.30 17.48 -10.80
C ARG A 196 9.30 18.43 -12.00
N GLU A 197 8.23 18.38 -12.80
CA GLU A 197 8.05 19.27 -13.95
C GLU A 197 7.72 20.72 -13.57
N GLY A 198 7.40 21.01 -12.29
CA GLY A 198 6.92 22.32 -11.86
C GLY A 198 5.56 22.70 -12.44
N THR A 199 4.80 21.73 -12.95
CA THR A 199 3.49 21.96 -13.62
C THR A 199 2.29 21.54 -12.79
N LEU A 200 2.52 20.97 -11.60
CA LEU A 200 1.44 20.58 -10.69
C LEU A 200 0.61 21.79 -10.23
N LYS A 201 -0.64 21.84 -10.66
CA LYS A 201 -1.63 22.84 -10.23
C LYS A 201 -2.74 22.15 -9.45
N ILE A 202 -2.85 22.49 -8.16
CA ILE A 202 -3.89 21.97 -7.26
C ILE A 202 -4.85 23.11 -6.94
N ASP A 203 -6.10 22.95 -7.35
CA ASP A 203 -7.21 23.88 -7.11
C ASP A 203 -8.42 23.14 -6.48
N LYS A 204 -9.52 23.87 -6.24
CA LYS A 204 -10.73 23.32 -5.62
C LYS A 204 -11.44 22.26 -6.48
N ASN A 205 -11.24 22.28 -7.78
CA ASN A 205 -11.88 21.36 -8.74
C ASN A 205 -11.02 20.12 -9.00
N THR A 206 -9.74 20.12 -8.62
CA THR A 206 -8.81 19.01 -8.86
C THR A 206 -9.37 17.66 -8.41
N GLY A 207 -9.90 17.55 -7.18
CA GLY A 207 -10.43 16.27 -6.73
C GLY A 207 -11.78 15.90 -7.30
N SER A 208 -12.63 16.86 -7.68
CA SER A 208 -13.87 16.58 -8.43
C SER A 208 -13.54 15.96 -9.79
N LYS A 209 -12.55 16.50 -10.51
CA LYS A 209 -12.05 15.92 -11.78
C LYS A 209 -11.56 14.49 -11.61
N ILE A 210 -10.78 14.21 -10.55
CA ILE A 210 -10.32 12.85 -10.24
C ILE A 210 -11.52 11.95 -9.92
N TYR A 211 -12.44 12.42 -9.08
CA TYR A 211 -13.62 11.66 -8.68
C TYR A 211 -14.47 11.27 -9.89
N GLU A 212 -14.85 12.24 -10.73
CA GLU A 212 -15.63 12.02 -11.95
C GLU A 212 -14.95 11.03 -12.89
N PHE A 213 -13.65 11.17 -13.12
CA PHE A 213 -12.90 10.23 -13.93
C PHE A 213 -12.97 8.81 -13.36
N LEU A 214 -12.76 8.66 -12.06
CA LEU A 214 -12.81 7.37 -11.39
C LEU A 214 -14.21 6.74 -11.39
N GLU A 215 -15.28 7.54 -11.42
CA GLU A 215 -16.65 7.04 -11.61
C GLU A 215 -16.86 6.50 -13.03
N VAL A 216 -16.35 7.18 -14.05
CA VAL A 216 -16.39 6.68 -15.43
C VAL A 216 -15.58 5.39 -15.58
N VAL A 217 -14.42 5.29 -14.92
CA VAL A 217 -13.63 4.04 -14.91
C VAL A 217 -14.41 2.88 -14.28
N GLN A 218 -15.27 3.13 -13.29
CA GLN A 218 -16.10 2.09 -12.64
C GLN A 218 -17.34 1.70 -13.44
N ASN A 219 -17.75 2.51 -14.41
CA ASN A 219 -18.98 2.27 -15.17
C ASN A 219 -18.88 0.96 -15.96
N LYS A 220 -19.69 -0.03 -15.59
CA LYS A 220 -19.70 -1.36 -16.21
C LYS A 220 -20.17 -1.34 -17.67
N GLU A 221 -21.04 -0.43 -18.04
CA GLU A 221 -21.52 -0.31 -19.43
C GLU A 221 -20.39 0.12 -20.37
N LEU A 222 -19.48 0.97 -19.87
CA LEU A 222 -18.27 1.37 -20.62
C LEU A 222 -17.41 0.15 -20.96
N HIS A 223 -17.34 -0.84 -20.07
CA HIS A 223 -16.46 -2.00 -20.23
C HIS A 223 -16.91 -2.95 -21.34
N SER A 224 -18.19 -2.90 -21.73
CA SER A 224 -18.77 -3.68 -22.83
C SER A 224 -18.83 -2.95 -24.16
N LYS A 225 -18.63 -1.63 -24.19
CA LYS A 225 -18.72 -0.83 -25.42
C LYS A 225 -17.51 -1.02 -26.33
N SER A 226 -17.74 -0.87 -27.62
CA SER A 226 -16.67 -0.88 -28.62
C SER A 226 -15.86 0.42 -28.53
N LYS A 227 -14.53 0.35 -28.69
CA LYS A 227 -13.67 1.55 -28.67
C LYS A 227 -14.09 2.61 -29.70
N TYR A 228 -14.76 2.22 -30.78
CA TYR A 228 -15.24 3.16 -31.80
C TYR A 228 -16.43 4.01 -31.35
N GLU A 229 -17.15 3.57 -30.32
CA GLU A 229 -18.36 4.25 -29.79
C GLU A 229 -18.03 5.22 -28.64
N LEU A 230 -16.74 5.32 -28.28
CA LEU A 230 -16.28 6.07 -27.12
C LEU A 230 -15.60 7.37 -27.52
N ASP A 231 -15.91 8.43 -26.79
CA ASP A 231 -15.14 9.68 -26.84
C ASP A 231 -13.70 9.47 -26.29
N ASN A 232 -12.84 10.49 -26.41
CA ASN A 232 -11.45 10.36 -25.95
C ASN A 232 -11.36 10.12 -24.43
N TYR A 233 -12.20 10.77 -23.64
CA TYR A 233 -12.22 10.65 -22.18
C TYR A 233 -12.61 9.23 -21.74
N GLN A 234 -13.65 8.68 -22.36
CA GLN A 234 -14.15 7.32 -22.18
C GLN A 234 -13.12 6.27 -22.64
N LYS A 235 -12.42 6.51 -23.75
CA LYS A 235 -11.31 5.64 -24.19
C LYS A 235 -10.20 5.57 -23.14
N LYS A 236 -9.80 6.72 -22.58
CA LYS A 236 -8.79 6.80 -21.52
C LYS A 236 -9.27 6.11 -20.23
N ALA A 237 -10.53 6.30 -19.84
CA ALA A 237 -11.11 5.60 -18.70
C ALA A 237 -11.13 4.06 -18.90
N LEU A 238 -11.47 3.59 -20.11
CA LEU A 238 -11.44 2.17 -20.45
C LEU A 238 -10.01 1.60 -20.44
N ASP A 239 -9.04 2.32 -20.99
CA ASP A 239 -7.63 1.91 -20.96
C ASP A 239 -7.08 1.88 -19.53
N TYR A 240 -7.46 2.85 -18.69
CA TYR A 240 -7.13 2.85 -17.27
C TYR A 240 -7.75 1.64 -16.56
N TYR A 241 -9.03 1.34 -16.79
CA TYR A 241 -9.70 0.16 -16.23
C TYR A 241 -8.97 -1.13 -16.60
N LYS A 242 -8.63 -1.32 -17.89
CA LYS A 242 -7.91 -2.50 -18.37
C LYS A 242 -6.53 -2.61 -17.71
N ALA A 243 -5.82 -1.49 -17.56
CA ALA A 243 -4.53 -1.43 -16.89
C ALA A 243 -4.61 -1.80 -15.40
N VAL A 244 -5.73 -1.57 -14.72
CA VAL A 244 -5.95 -2.05 -13.34
C VAL A 244 -6.36 -3.52 -13.31
N LYS A 245 -7.23 -3.96 -14.23
CA LYS A 245 -7.83 -5.29 -14.17
C LYS A 245 -6.86 -6.43 -14.50
N TYR A 246 -6.02 -6.26 -15.52
CA TYR A 246 -5.27 -7.39 -16.09
C TYR A 246 -3.84 -7.52 -15.53
N SER A 247 -3.18 -6.40 -15.22
CA SER A 247 -1.73 -6.38 -14.95
C SER A 247 -1.31 -5.15 -14.11
N PHE A 248 -1.98 -4.85 -12.99
CA PHE A 248 -1.76 -3.56 -12.32
C PHE A 248 -0.35 -3.34 -11.75
N THR A 249 0.40 -4.41 -11.53
CA THR A 249 1.79 -4.41 -11.04
C THR A 249 2.84 -4.29 -12.14
N ASP A 250 2.44 -4.48 -13.41
CA ASP A 250 3.39 -4.49 -14.53
C ASP A 250 3.76 -3.06 -14.96
N VAL A 251 4.98 -2.91 -15.49
CA VAL A 251 5.56 -1.63 -15.96
C VAL A 251 4.60 -0.87 -16.88
N GLY A 252 4.15 -1.52 -17.96
CA GLY A 252 3.34 -0.89 -19.00
C GLY A 252 2.02 -0.33 -18.45
N PRO A 253 1.19 -1.15 -17.79
CA PRO A 253 -0.03 -0.71 -17.12
C PRO A 253 0.20 0.40 -16.08
N ARG A 254 1.28 0.36 -15.30
CA ARG A 254 1.62 1.45 -14.37
C ARG A 254 1.86 2.76 -15.10
N LYS A 255 2.70 2.75 -16.14
CA LYS A 255 2.98 3.93 -16.99
C LYS A 255 1.71 4.47 -17.66
N ILE A 256 0.83 3.58 -18.16
CA ILE A 256 -0.46 3.97 -18.73
C ILE A 256 -1.31 4.72 -17.70
N ARG A 257 -1.46 4.18 -16.49
CA ARG A 257 -2.29 4.80 -15.45
C ARG A 257 -1.72 6.13 -14.98
N ILE A 258 -0.41 6.19 -14.70
CA ILE A 258 0.28 7.42 -14.30
C ILE A 258 0.11 8.48 -15.39
N GLY A 259 0.38 8.14 -16.66
CA GLY A 259 0.24 9.07 -17.78
C GLY A 259 -1.19 9.60 -17.95
N ILE A 260 -2.20 8.75 -17.78
CA ILE A 260 -3.60 9.17 -17.84
C ILE A 260 -3.96 10.12 -16.69
N VAL A 261 -3.56 9.81 -15.46
CA VAL A 261 -3.83 10.69 -14.31
C VAL A 261 -3.07 12.01 -14.46
N LYS A 262 -1.85 11.99 -14.99
CA LYS A 262 -1.09 13.20 -15.31
C LYS A 262 -1.80 14.07 -16.32
N SER A 263 -2.27 13.51 -17.44
CA SER A 263 -3.08 14.23 -18.43
C SER A 263 -4.38 14.78 -17.83
N LEU A 264 -5.01 14.05 -16.89
CA LEU A 264 -6.21 14.52 -16.19
C LEU A 264 -5.90 15.76 -15.34
N LEU A 265 -4.81 15.72 -14.60
CA LEU A 265 -4.38 16.82 -13.72
C LEU A 265 -3.90 18.05 -14.51
N LYS A 266 -3.29 17.87 -15.68
CA LYS A 266 -2.95 18.97 -16.61
C LYS A 266 -4.17 19.60 -17.29
N GLY A 267 -5.28 18.86 -17.37
CA GLY A 267 -6.49 19.28 -18.09
C GLY A 267 -6.53 18.86 -19.56
N ASP A 268 -5.56 18.05 -20.01
CA ASP A 268 -5.48 17.53 -21.38
C ASP A 268 -6.60 16.54 -21.70
N ILE A 269 -7.19 15.91 -20.67
CA ILE A 269 -8.39 15.08 -20.78
C ILE A 269 -9.50 15.66 -19.90
N HIS A 270 -10.69 15.81 -20.48
CA HIS A 270 -11.87 16.35 -19.82
C HIS A 270 -13.13 15.69 -20.39
N SER A 271 -14.20 15.65 -19.59
CA SER A 271 -15.50 15.16 -20.04
C SER A 271 -16.15 16.19 -20.98
N GLU A 272 -16.62 15.77 -22.15
CA GLU A 272 -17.32 16.62 -23.12
C GLU A 272 -18.66 17.16 -22.58
N GLN A 273 -19.20 16.57 -21.51
CA GLN A 273 -20.43 17.04 -20.86
C GLN A 273 -20.26 18.32 -20.03
N SER A 274 -19.02 18.80 -19.84
CA SER A 274 -18.71 19.96 -19.00
C SER A 274 -18.89 21.32 -19.70
N TYR A 275 -19.19 21.34 -21.00
CA TYR A 275 -19.37 22.57 -21.80
C TYR A 275 -20.82 23.04 -21.95
N ASN A 276 -21.78 22.39 -21.27
CA ASN A 276 -23.20 22.76 -21.29
C ASN A 276 -23.70 23.12 -19.88
N VAL A 277 -23.06 24.09 -19.22
CA VAL A 277 -23.66 24.89 -18.13
C VAL A 277 -23.16 26.32 -18.23
#